data_AF-A0A4U0H3D5-F1
#
_entry.id   AF-A0A4U0H3D5-F1
#
_cell.length_a   1.000
_cell.length_b   1.000
_cell.length_c   1.000
_cell.angle_alpha   90.00
_cell.angle_beta   90.00
_cell.angle_gamma   90.00
#
_symmetry.space_group_name_H-M   'P 1'
#
loop_
_entity.id
_entity.type
_entity.pdbx_description
1 polymer ?
#
loop_
_entity_poly.entity_id
_entity_poly.type
_entity_poly.pdbx_seq_one_letter_code
_entity_poly.pdbx_strand_id
1 'polypeptide(L)'
;MNIKRIILTTLCCTLSGLLFIYLIKWDWSFFIPPVSMALSVSLTNYDLLSIRKKWLGLLLHLSLSIMLFFTSIGVTFGMSTTIDNYFAVFCLGCAFTAILFALITNVILPFQHFWICLLIITILSLMAFPIASYFHENPQPILSILKGRENIAVVWMTLVGMGTSIGGYYGSISASYFGQLMPAITVQKVPF
;
A
#
# COMPACT_ATOMS: atom_id res chain seq x y z
N MET A 1 1.61 13.62 -15.10
CA MET A 1 0.39 12.94 -14.56
C MET A 1 0.69 12.09 -13.33
N ASN A 2 1.89 11.50 -13.20
CA ASN A 2 2.14 10.46 -12.20
C ASN A 2 2.53 10.93 -10.79
N ILE A 3 3.21 12.08 -10.63
CA ILE A 3 3.48 12.65 -9.28
C ILE A 3 2.16 13.02 -8.57
N LYS A 4 1.20 13.57 -9.31
CA LYS A 4 -0.14 13.88 -8.78
C LYS A 4 -0.85 12.64 -8.23
N ARG A 5 -0.66 11.49 -8.88
CA ARG A 5 -1.22 10.20 -8.46
C ARG A 5 -0.54 9.66 -7.19
N ILE A 6 0.78 9.78 -7.09
CA ILE A 6 1.51 9.46 -5.86
C ILE A 6 0.97 10.30 -4.71
N ILE A 7 0.93 11.62 -4.88
CA ILE A 7 0.40 12.55 -3.87
C ILE A 7 -1.04 12.19 -3.49
N LEU A 8 -1.92 11.98 -4.48
CA LEU A 8 -3.31 11.64 -4.23
C LEU A 8 -3.48 10.30 -3.49
N THR A 9 -2.74 9.26 -3.89
CA THR A 9 -2.80 7.94 -3.23
C THR A 9 -2.32 8.04 -1.79
N THR A 10 -1.19 8.71 -1.57
CA THR A 10 -0.66 8.95 -0.22
C THR A 10 -1.67 9.69 0.64
N LEU A 11 -2.26 10.78 0.13
CA LEU A 11 -3.28 11.55 0.85
C LEU A 11 -4.53 10.70 1.18
N CYS A 12 -5.05 9.92 0.23
CA CYS A 12 -6.19 9.03 0.47
C CYS A 12 -5.87 7.96 1.53
N CYS A 13 -4.66 7.42 1.52
CA CYS A 13 -4.22 6.44 2.53
C CYS A 13 -4.03 7.10 3.91
N THR A 14 -3.51 8.32 3.99
CA THR A 14 -3.44 9.09 5.23
C THR A 14 -4.83 9.38 5.79
N LEU A 15 -5.76 9.84 4.94
CA LEU A 15 -7.15 10.10 5.32
C LEU A 15 -7.85 8.82 5.79
N SER A 16 -7.58 7.68 5.16
CA SER A 16 -8.07 6.37 5.60
C SER A 16 -7.58 6.02 7.01
N GLY A 17 -6.30 6.29 7.31
CA GLY A 17 -5.75 6.13 8.65
C GLY A 17 -6.41 7.06 9.69
N LEU A 18 -6.60 8.33 9.34
CA LEU A 18 -7.28 9.29 10.24
C LEU A 18 -8.74 8.89 10.49
N LEU A 19 -9.44 8.42 9.45
CA LEU A 19 -10.78 7.88 9.56
C LEU A 19 -10.82 6.66 10.49
N PHE A 20 -9.83 5.78 10.41
CA PHE A 20 -9.68 4.66 11.35
C PHE A 20 -9.54 5.14 12.79
N ILE A 21 -8.65 6.10 13.08
CA ILE A 21 -8.51 6.66 14.44
C ILE A 21 -9.84 7.21 14.95
N TYR A 22 -10.58 7.95 14.11
CA TYR A 22 -11.86 8.51 14.50
C TYR A 22 -12.91 7.43 14.83
N LEU A 23 -12.90 6.32 14.06
CA LEU A 23 -13.87 5.25 14.17
C LEU A 23 -13.44 4.11 15.10
N ILE A 24 -12.21 4.10 15.63
CA ILE A 24 -11.66 3.02 16.46
C ILE A 24 -12.51 2.70 17.70
N LYS A 25 -13.33 3.66 18.15
CA LYS A 25 -14.28 3.50 19.26
C LYS A 25 -15.44 2.55 18.95
N TRP A 26 -15.59 2.09 17.70
CA TRP A 26 -16.64 1.18 17.26
C TRP A 26 -16.12 -0.25 17.16
N ASP A 27 -16.93 -1.24 17.54
CA ASP A 27 -16.55 -2.65 17.59
C ASP A 27 -16.07 -3.22 16.24
N TRP A 28 -16.57 -2.67 15.13
CA TRP A 28 -16.25 -3.10 13.77
C TRP A 28 -15.05 -2.37 13.14
N SER A 29 -14.41 -1.48 13.89
CA SER A 29 -13.37 -0.58 13.38
C SER A 29 -12.12 -1.30 12.85
N PHE A 30 -11.88 -2.53 13.29
CA PHE A 30 -10.76 -3.37 12.83
C PHE A 30 -10.83 -3.73 11.34
N PHE A 31 -12.02 -3.74 10.72
CA PHE A 31 -12.18 -4.00 9.28
C PHE A 31 -11.89 -2.77 8.42
N ILE A 32 -11.93 -1.58 9.02
CA ILE A 32 -11.78 -0.31 8.29
C ILE A 32 -10.39 -0.22 7.66
N PRO A 33 -9.27 -0.45 8.39
CA PRO A 33 -7.91 -0.39 7.84
C PRO A 33 -7.69 -1.11 6.50
N PRO A 34 -7.90 -2.44 6.38
CA PRO A 34 -7.64 -3.14 5.14
C PRO A 34 -8.58 -2.70 4.00
N VAL A 35 -9.84 -2.41 4.30
CA VAL A 35 -10.86 -2.03 3.33
C VAL A 35 -10.60 -0.64 2.77
N SER A 36 -10.40 0.36 3.64
CA SER A 36 -10.18 1.75 3.23
C SER A 36 -8.87 1.94 2.47
N MET A 37 -7.83 1.18 2.85
CA MET A 37 -6.54 1.23 2.18
C MET A 37 -6.60 0.59 0.78
N ALA A 38 -7.20 -0.59 0.65
CA ALA A 38 -7.39 -1.24 -0.64
C ALA A 38 -8.23 -0.37 -1.60
N LEU A 39 -9.31 0.24 -1.09
CA LEU A 39 -10.12 1.19 -1.83
C LEU A 39 -9.31 2.42 -2.26
N SER A 40 -8.57 3.02 -1.33
CA SER A 40 -7.75 4.20 -1.62
C SER A 40 -6.76 3.92 -2.74
N VAL A 41 -6.00 2.83 -2.65
CA VAL A 41 -5.04 2.42 -3.68
C VAL A 41 -5.74 2.11 -5.00
N SER A 42 -6.82 1.34 -5.00
CA SER A 42 -7.50 0.97 -6.25
C SER A 42 -8.20 2.13 -6.93
N LEU A 43 -8.85 3.03 -6.20
CA LEU A 43 -9.59 4.14 -6.79
C LEU A 43 -8.64 5.20 -7.36
N THR A 44 -7.53 5.51 -6.68
CA THR A 44 -6.52 6.44 -7.22
C THR A 44 -5.71 5.84 -8.37
N ASN A 45 -5.79 4.53 -8.58
CA ASN A 45 -5.14 3.79 -9.67
C ASN A 45 -6.14 3.09 -10.62
N TYR A 46 -7.39 3.56 -10.66
CA TYR A 46 -8.49 2.85 -11.35
C TYR A 46 -8.29 2.68 -12.86
N ASP A 47 -7.60 3.62 -13.50
CA ASP A 47 -7.23 3.55 -14.91
C ASP A 47 -6.21 2.45 -15.22
N LEU A 48 -5.36 2.11 -14.24
CA LEU A 48 -4.27 1.10 -14.35
C LEU A 48 -4.71 -0.33 -14.00
N LEU A 49 -5.97 -0.54 -13.60
CA LEU A 49 -6.50 -1.87 -13.29
C LEU A 49 -6.44 -2.77 -14.53
N SER A 50 -5.70 -3.88 -14.42
CA SER A 50 -5.46 -4.83 -15.53
C SER A 50 -6.71 -5.61 -15.93
N ILE A 51 -7.66 -5.78 -15.00
CA ILE A 51 -8.85 -6.61 -15.21
C ILE A 51 -9.86 -5.85 -16.07
N ARG A 52 -10.22 -6.45 -17.21
CA ARG A 52 -11.19 -5.90 -18.19
C ARG A 52 -12.51 -5.46 -17.54
N LYS A 53 -12.96 -6.19 -16.51
CA LYS A 53 -14.06 -5.80 -15.61
C LYS A 53 -13.49 -5.09 -14.37
N LYS A 54 -13.22 -3.80 -14.47
CA LYS A 54 -12.56 -3.01 -13.41
C LYS A 54 -13.24 -3.12 -12.03
N TRP A 55 -14.57 -3.14 -12.01
CA TRP A 55 -15.36 -3.36 -10.78
C TRP A 55 -15.13 -4.73 -10.14
N LEU A 56 -14.93 -5.78 -10.95
CA LEU A 56 -14.57 -7.10 -10.45
C LEU A 56 -13.17 -7.10 -9.85
N GLY A 57 -12.23 -6.37 -10.47
CA GLY A 57 -10.88 -6.18 -9.92
C GLY A 57 -10.89 -5.43 -8.59
N LEU A 58 -11.71 -4.38 -8.46
CA LEU A 58 -11.90 -3.65 -7.20
C LEU A 58 -12.48 -4.57 -6.11
N LEU A 59 -13.54 -5.32 -6.43
CA LEU A 59 -14.17 -6.26 -5.50
C LEU A 59 -13.18 -7.36 -5.07
N LEU A 60 -12.39 -7.88 -6.01
CA LEU A 60 -11.35 -8.85 -5.74
C LEU A 60 -10.30 -8.26 -4.80
N HIS A 61 -9.83 -7.02 -5.05
CA HIS A 61 -8.86 -6.36 -4.17
C HIS A 61 -9.39 -6.23 -2.75
N LEU A 62 -10.65 -5.82 -2.62
CA LEU A 62 -11.32 -5.66 -1.34
C LEU A 62 -11.40 -6.98 -0.58
N SER A 63 -11.90 -8.03 -1.24
CA SER A 63 -12.07 -9.36 -0.64
C SER A 63 -10.74 -9.95 -0.17
N LEU A 64 -9.71 -9.86 -1.02
CA LEU A 64 -8.38 -10.36 -0.70
C LEU A 64 -7.75 -9.56 0.44
N SER A 65 -7.94 -8.25 0.49
CA SER A 65 -7.40 -7.39 1.56
C SER A 65 -8.00 -7.70 2.94
N ILE A 66 -9.27 -8.09 3.01
CA ILE A 66 -9.90 -8.57 4.24
C ILE A 66 -9.28 -9.89 4.71
N MET A 67 -9.11 -10.86 3.80
CA MET A 67 -8.45 -12.14 4.14
C MET A 67 -7.02 -11.93 4.62
N LEU A 68 -6.32 -10.99 3.99
CA LEU A 68 -4.98 -10.55 4.32
C LEU A 68 -4.89 -10.07 5.77
N PHE A 69 -5.82 -9.22 6.18
CA PHE A 69 -5.88 -8.68 7.54
C PHE A 69 -5.97 -9.78 8.60
N PHE A 70 -6.88 -10.75 8.41
CA PHE A 70 -6.99 -11.88 9.34
C PHE A 70 -5.74 -12.75 9.36
N THR A 71 -5.14 -12.98 8.19
CA THR A 71 -3.89 -13.75 8.08
C THR A 71 -2.76 -13.03 8.83
N SER A 72 -2.62 -11.72 8.64
CA SER A 72 -1.62 -10.90 9.32
C SER A 72 -1.80 -10.86 10.83
N ILE A 73 -3.03 -10.71 11.32
CA ILE A 73 -3.32 -10.78 12.76
C ILE A 73 -2.96 -12.16 13.31
N GLY A 74 -3.41 -13.24 12.66
CA GLY A 74 -3.15 -14.61 13.11
C GLY A 74 -1.66 -14.92 13.19
N VAL A 75 -0.90 -14.53 12.17
CA VAL A 75 0.56 -14.72 12.14
C VAL A 75 1.26 -13.87 13.18
N THR A 76 0.90 -12.58 13.30
CA THR A 76 1.53 -11.68 14.30
C THR A 76 1.25 -12.14 15.73
N PHE A 77 0.01 -12.57 16.00
CA PHE A 77 -0.37 -13.13 17.29
C PHE A 77 0.38 -14.44 17.57
N GLY A 78 0.45 -15.33 16.59
CA GLY A 78 1.24 -16.56 16.68
C GLY A 78 2.71 -16.30 17.00
N MET A 79 3.34 -15.36 16.29
CA MET A 79 4.73 -14.94 16.57
C MET A 79 4.90 -14.40 17.99
N SER A 80 3.93 -13.62 18.48
CA SER A 80 3.96 -13.05 19.83
C SER A 80 4.00 -14.08 20.96
N THR A 81 3.57 -15.32 20.69
CA THR A 81 3.66 -16.43 21.66
C THR A 81 5.05 -17.06 21.75
N THR A 82 5.93 -16.76 20.79
CA THR A 82 7.26 -17.40 20.65
C THR A 82 8.42 -16.41 20.74
N ILE A 83 8.18 -15.12 20.51
CA ILE A 83 9.18 -14.07 20.51
C ILE A 83 8.80 -13.05 21.61
N ASP A 84 9.61 -12.96 22.65
CA ASP A 84 9.36 -12.06 23.79
C ASP A 84 9.53 -10.58 23.43
N ASN A 85 10.25 -10.29 22.36
CA ASN A 85 10.49 -8.92 21.90
C ASN A 85 9.30 -8.38 21.10
N TYR A 86 8.37 -7.71 21.79
CA TYR A 86 7.18 -7.09 21.20
C TYR A 86 7.50 -6.14 20.01
N PHE A 87 8.59 -5.38 20.10
CA PHE A 87 9.01 -4.49 19.02
C PHE A 87 9.35 -5.28 17.75
N ALA A 88 10.08 -6.38 17.90
CA ALA A 88 10.46 -7.23 16.78
C ALA A 88 9.24 -7.89 16.15
N VAL A 89 8.32 -8.43 16.96
CA VAL A 89 7.05 -9.02 16.51
C VAL A 89 6.23 -8.01 15.71
N PHE A 90 6.12 -6.78 16.21
CA PHE A 90 5.34 -5.75 15.53
C PHE A 90 5.97 -5.32 14.20
N CYS A 91 7.30 -5.11 14.16
CA CYS A 91 8.00 -4.80 12.91
C CYS A 91 7.84 -5.91 11.86
N LEU A 92 7.97 -7.18 12.28
CA LEU A 92 7.77 -8.34 11.41
C LEU A 92 6.32 -8.43 10.92
N GLY A 93 5.34 -8.19 11.79
CA GLY A 93 3.92 -8.16 11.42
C GLY A 93 3.59 -7.06 10.40
N CYS A 94 4.12 -5.85 10.59
CA CYS A 94 3.99 -4.75 9.61
C CYS A 94 4.60 -5.13 8.26
N ALA A 95 5.84 -5.61 8.24
CA ALA A 95 6.53 -6.02 7.02
C ALA A 95 5.79 -7.15 6.29
N PHE A 96 5.36 -8.18 7.01
CA PHE A 96 4.59 -9.29 6.46
C PHE A 96 3.29 -8.82 5.83
N THR A 97 2.54 -7.95 6.52
CA THR A 97 1.30 -7.37 6.00
C THR A 97 1.54 -6.55 4.74
N ALA A 98 2.62 -5.76 4.70
CA ALA A 98 2.96 -4.94 3.54
C ALA A 98 3.38 -5.78 2.33
N ILE A 99 4.13 -6.88 2.55
CA ILE A 99 4.53 -7.84 1.51
C ILE A 99 3.30 -8.49 0.90
N LEU A 100 2.41 -9.03 1.74
CA LEU A 100 1.18 -9.66 1.27
C LEU A 100 0.27 -8.66 0.55
N PHE A 101 0.16 -7.42 1.06
CA PHE A 101 -0.59 -6.35 0.40
C PHE A 101 -0.01 -6.01 -0.98
N ALA A 102 1.31 -5.90 -1.10
CA ALA A 102 1.98 -5.66 -2.37
C ALA A 102 1.77 -6.81 -3.37
N LEU A 103 1.81 -8.07 -2.90
CA LEU A 103 1.53 -9.26 -3.72
C LEU A 103 0.10 -9.22 -4.28
N ILE A 104 -0.90 -8.99 -3.43
CA ILE A 104 -2.31 -8.90 -3.83
C ILE A 104 -2.54 -7.70 -4.75
N THR A 105 -1.95 -6.55 -4.42
CA THR A 105 -2.03 -5.36 -5.27
C THR A 105 -1.47 -5.66 -6.65
N ASN A 106 -0.34 -6.35 -6.74
CA ASN A 106 0.31 -6.69 -8.02
C ASN A 106 -0.52 -7.62 -8.92
N VAL A 107 -1.37 -8.48 -8.35
CA VAL A 107 -2.31 -9.31 -9.13
C VAL A 107 -3.32 -8.44 -9.91
N ILE A 108 -3.63 -7.25 -9.39
CA ILE A 108 -4.72 -6.40 -9.87
C ILE A 108 -4.17 -5.18 -10.62
N LEU A 109 -3.10 -4.60 -10.08
CA LEU A 109 -2.32 -3.45 -10.54
C LEU A 109 -0.87 -3.91 -10.76
N PRO A 110 -0.54 -4.48 -11.94
CA PRO A 110 0.77 -5.09 -12.17
C PRO A 110 1.88 -4.04 -12.11
N PHE A 111 2.86 -4.29 -11.24
CA PHE A 111 4.10 -3.53 -11.14
C PHE A 111 5.12 -4.06 -12.14
N GLN A 112 5.64 -3.19 -12.99
CA GLN A 112 6.64 -3.57 -13.99
C GLN A 112 7.98 -4.00 -13.36
N HIS A 113 8.31 -3.45 -12.18
CA HIS A 113 9.51 -3.81 -11.40
C HIS A 113 9.13 -4.33 -10.02
N PHE A 114 8.34 -5.42 -10.00
CA PHE A 114 7.74 -5.98 -8.79
C PHE A 114 8.70 -6.09 -7.60
N TRP A 115 9.90 -6.66 -7.78
CA TRP A 115 10.87 -6.85 -6.70
C TRP A 115 11.37 -5.56 -6.07
N ILE A 116 11.63 -4.53 -6.88
CA ILE A 116 12.06 -3.21 -6.39
C ILE A 116 10.90 -2.54 -5.65
N CYS A 117 9.69 -2.63 -6.19
CA CYS A 117 8.49 -2.08 -5.56
C CYS A 117 8.22 -2.75 -4.21
N LEU A 118 8.33 -4.08 -4.16
CA LEU A 118 8.18 -4.89 -2.95
C LEU A 118 9.22 -4.49 -1.90
N LEU A 119 10.49 -4.30 -2.29
CA LEU A 119 11.55 -3.84 -1.40
C LEU A 119 11.23 -2.46 -0.83
N ILE A 120 10.84 -1.49 -1.67
CA ILE A 120 10.48 -0.14 -1.25
C ILE A 120 9.31 -0.19 -0.25
N ILE A 121 8.23 -0.90 -0.58
CA ILE A 121 7.06 -1.04 0.29
C ILE A 121 7.43 -1.66 1.64
N THR A 122 8.28 -2.69 1.63
CA THR A 122 8.72 -3.37 2.86
C THR A 122 9.55 -2.46 3.75
N ILE A 123 10.52 -1.73 3.17
CA ILE A 123 11.37 -0.78 3.91
C ILE A 123 10.50 0.35 4.50
N LEU A 124 9.60 0.92 3.70
CA LEU A 124 8.68 1.97 4.15
C LEU A 124 7.75 1.46 5.26
N SER A 125 7.28 0.23 5.18
CA SER A 125 6.49 -0.41 6.22
C SER A 125 7.27 -0.59 7.53
N LEU A 126 8.53 -1.02 7.47
CA LEU A 126 9.39 -1.17 8.65
C LEU A 126 9.67 0.16 9.35
N MET A 127 9.72 1.26 8.59
CA MET A 127 9.88 2.61 9.13
C MET A 127 8.64 3.13 9.86
N ALA A 128 7.48 2.49 9.72
CA ALA A 128 6.24 2.98 10.33
C ALA A 128 6.30 3.02 11.86
N PHE A 129 6.82 1.97 12.48
CA PHE A 129 6.94 1.89 13.93
C PHE A 129 7.87 2.94 14.54
N PRO A 130 9.14 3.13 14.07
CA PRO A 130 10.01 4.15 14.64
C PRO A 130 9.48 5.57 14.40
N ILE A 131 8.89 5.85 13.24
CA ILE A 131 8.28 7.16 12.94
C ILE A 131 7.09 7.43 13.87
N ALA A 132 6.20 6.46 14.04
CA ALA A 132 5.04 6.60 14.91
C ALA A 132 5.44 6.73 16.38
N SER A 133 6.47 6.01 16.82
CA SER A 133 7.05 6.14 18.17
C SER A 133 7.62 7.54 18.41
N TYR A 134 8.36 8.07 17.43
CA TYR A 134 8.87 9.44 17.50
C TYR A 134 7.76 10.49 17.66
N PHE A 135 6.65 10.36 16.89
CA PHE A 135 5.50 11.25 17.02
C PHE A 135 4.72 11.08 18.32
N HIS A 136 4.70 9.87 18.89
CA HIS A 136 4.10 9.60 20.19
C HIS A 136 4.88 10.30 21.31
N GLU A 137 6.21 10.22 21.26
CA GLU A 137 7.11 10.84 22.25
C GLU A 137 7.21 12.38 22.09
N ASN A 138 7.04 12.88 20.86
CA ASN A 138 7.14 14.31 20.54
C ASN A 138 5.82 14.84 19.95
N PRO A 139 4.75 14.93 20.74
CA PRO A 139 3.43 15.28 20.24
C PRO A 139 3.39 16.75 19.79
N GLN A 140 3.20 16.97 18.50
CA GLN A 140 3.00 18.30 17.91
C GLN A 140 1.57 18.79 18.18
N PRO A 141 1.34 20.07 18.52
CA PRO A 141 0.00 20.61 18.81
C PRO A 141 -1.00 20.40 17.66
N ILE A 142 -0.52 20.54 16.43
CA ILE A 142 -1.30 20.39 15.19
C ILE A 142 -1.74 18.93 14.96
N LEU A 143 -1.02 17.97 15.53
CA LEU A 143 -1.24 16.53 15.35
C LEU A 143 -1.72 15.86 16.64
N SER A 144 -2.46 16.59 17.48
CA SER A 144 -2.98 16.06 18.75
C SER A 144 -3.82 14.79 18.61
N ILE A 145 -4.41 14.55 17.43
CA ILE A 145 -5.15 13.31 17.09
C ILE A 145 -4.24 12.08 16.91
N LEU A 146 -2.93 12.27 16.76
CA LEU A 146 -1.92 11.20 16.60
C LEU A 146 -1.19 10.87 17.91
N LYS A 147 -1.74 11.28 19.06
CA LYS A 147 -1.09 11.10 20.36
C LYS A 147 -1.11 9.66 20.88
N GLY A 148 -2.04 8.81 20.46
CA GLY A 148 -2.06 7.40 20.91
C GLY A 148 -1.33 6.45 19.96
N ARG A 149 -1.21 5.18 20.38
CA ARG A 149 -0.50 4.12 19.62
C ARG A 149 -1.18 3.76 18.30
N GLU A 150 -2.45 4.15 18.14
CA GLU A 150 -3.21 4.05 16.90
C GLU A 150 -2.61 4.89 15.76
N ASN A 151 -1.74 5.86 16.07
CA ASN A 151 -1.01 6.63 15.06
C ASN A 151 -0.13 5.75 14.15
N ILE A 152 0.31 4.57 14.63
CA ILE A 152 1.07 3.61 13.86
C ILE A 152 0.31 3.18 12.60
N ALA A 153 -1.01 2.99 12.70
CA ALA A 153 -1.84 2.62 11.56
C ALA A 153 -1.86 3.73 10.50
N VAL A 154 -1.92 5.00 10.92
CA VAL A 154 -1.90 6.16 10.01
C VAL A 154 -0.58 6.26 9.28
N VAL A 155 0.53 6.17 10.02
CA VAL A 155 1.88 6.23 9.46
C VAL A 155 2.09 5.06 8.50
N TRP A 156 1.73 3.84 8.92
CA TRP A 156 1.88 2.65 8.10
C TRP A 156 1.08 2.72 6.81
N MET A 157 -0.21 3.06 6.86
CA MET A 157 -1.05 3.22 5.65
C MET A 157 -0.49 4.28 4.71
N THR A 158 -0.02 5.40 5.26
CA THR A 158 0.57 6.50 4.49
C THR A 158 1.82 6.03 3.74
N LEU A 159 2.75 5.38 4.45
CA LEU A 159 4.02 4.92 3.89
C LEU A 159 3.84 3.78 2.89
N VAL A 160 2.99 2.79 3.19
CA VAL A 160 2.71 1.68 2.27
C VAL A 160 1.91 2.15 1.05
N GLY A 161 0.93 3.04 1.23
CA GLY A 161 0.21 3.67 0.13
C GLY A 161 1.12 4.46 -0.81
N MET A 162 2.05 5.23 -0.24
CA MET A 162 3.11 5.92 -0.98
C MET A 162 3.97 4.93 -1.77
N GLY A 163 4.52 3.90 -1.12
CA GLY A 163 5.35 2.89 -1.77
C GLY A 163 4.62 2.17 -2.91
N THR A 164 3.34 1.84 -2.71
CA THR A 164 2.48 1.21 -3.72
C THR A 164 2.29 2.10 -4.95
N SER A 165 2.04 3.40 -4.74
CA SER A 165 1.88 4.36 -5.82
C SER A 165 3.20 4.65 -6.57
N ILE A 166 4.33 4.66 -5.87
CA ILE A 166 5.67 4.75 -6.48
C ILE A 166 5.92 3.53 -7.37
N GLY A 167 5.55 2.33 -6.90
CA GLY A 167 5.67 1.12 -7.70
C GLY A 167 4.85 1.15 -8.99
N GLY A 168 3.63 1.67 -8.93
CA GLY A 168 2.81 1.94 -10.12
C GLY A 168 3.41 3.01 -11.05
N TYR A 169 4.11 4.01 -10.50
CA TYR A 169 4.77 5.06 -11.28
C TYR A 169 5.94 4.54 -12.12
N TYR A 170 6.84 3.74 -11.53
CA TYR A 170 7.95 3.13 -12.29
C TYR A 170 7.44 2.30 -13.49
N GLY A 171 6.25 1.69 -13.37
CA GLY A 171 5.60 0.96 -14.48
C GLY A 171 5.11 1.83 -15.65
N SER A 172 4.94 3.13 -15.46
CA SER A 172 4.49 4.04 -16.53
C SER A 172 5.63 4.68 -17.33
N ILE A 173 6.82 4.79 -16.73
CA ILE A 173 7.99 5.44 -17.34
C ILE A 173 8.67 4.51 -18.34
N SER A 174 8.82 3.22 -18.02
CA SER A 174 9.48 2.29 -18.95
C SER A 174 8.65 2.03 -20.21
N ALA A 175 7.31 2.00 -20.12
CA ALA A 175 6.43 1.89 -21.30
C ALA A 175 6.53 3.11 -22.24
N SER A 176 6.73 4.31 -21.70
CA SER A 176 6.85 5.54 -22.50
C SER A 176 8.25 5.71 -23.12
N TYR A 177 9.31 5.25 -22.47
CA TYR A 177 10.66 5.20 -23.07
C TYR A 177 10.80 4.10 -24.12
N PHE A 178 10.19 2.91 -23.94
CA PHE A 178 10.21 1.86 -24.96
C PHE A 178 9.39 2.21 -26.21
N GLY A 179 8.25 2.90 -26.04
CA GLY A 179 7.46 3.40 -27.18
C GLY A 179 8.15 4.51 -27.98
N GLN A 180 9.07 5.26 -27.37
CA GLN A 180 9.87 6.29 -28.04
C GLN A 180 11.15 5.75 -28.70
N LEU A 181 11.63 4.56 -28.30
CA LEU A 181 12.78 3.88 -28.92
C LEU A 181 12.40 2.96 -30.11
N MET A 182 11.11 2.79 -30.40
CA MET A 182 10.64 2.02 -31.57
C MET A 182 9.81 2.84 -32.60
N PRO A 183 10.35 3.92 -33.20
CA PRO A 183 9.91 4.35 -34.52
C PRO A 183 11.02 4.07 -35.56
N ALA A 184 11.46 2.82 -35.71
CA ALA A 184 12.51 2.50 -36.70
C ALA A 184 12.58 1.02 -37.14
N ILE A 185 11.46 0.29 -37.17
CA ILE A 185 11.40 -0.94 -37.98
C ILE A 185 10.22 -0.81 -38.93
N THR A 186 10.43 0.02 -39.94
CA THR A 186 9.78 -0.06 -41.24
C THR A 186 9.85 -1.49 -41.75
N VAL A 187 8.74 -2.22 -41.69
CA VAL A 187 8.53 -3.35 -42.59
C VAL A 187 8.25 -2.74 -43.96
N GLN A 188 9.33 -2.54 -44.72
CA GLN A 188 9.26 -2.37 -46.16
C GLN A 188 8.54 -3.61 -46.71
N LYS A 189 7.30 -3.44 -47.18
CA LYS A 189 6.65 -4.44 -48.01
C LYS A 189 7.49 -4.58 -49.28
N VAL A 190 8.22 -5.70 -49.40
CA VAL A 190 8.84 -6.10 -50.65
C VAL A 190 7.72 -6.66 -51.54
N PRO A 191 7.49 -6.10 -52.74
CA PRO A 191 6.55 -6.68 -53.68
C PRO A 191 7.22 -7.86 -54.38
N PHE A 192 6.64 -9.04 -54.23
CA PHE A 192 6.71 -10.13 -55.20
C PHE A 192 5.29 -10.59 -55.48
#